data_AF-A0A2I0PPQ0-F1
#
_entry.id   AF-A0A2I0PPQ0-F1
#
_cell.length_a   1.000
_cell.length_b   1.000
_cell.length_c   1.000
_cell.angle_alpha   90.00
_cell.angle_beta   90.00
_cell.angle_gamma   90.00
#
_symmetry.space_group_name_H-M   'P 1'
#
loop_
_entity.id
_entity.type
_entity.pdbx_description
1 polymer ?
#
loop_
_entity_poly.entity_id
_entity_poly.type
_entity_poly.pdbx_seq_one_letter_code
_entity_poly.pdbx_strand_id
1 'polypeptide(L)'
;MPDTARFRSHRTIVYPVSVTIDTNEPHFMSATQFFPIPPELLALACETVNRRIGPLPYQQDGITVTQELIGVTMECLNAEFSKTLALHTKKTEEPATEGLDQCVAQRLNLSEDISCSDVMTDVLCRAGIAEKTEVVDRTSHARSRGVRLQPAWTWHSASAPVSHLPTPAAEPGRDTPPDPWMSLCPVCKTGILNRVFGKQLYGIPHTDYYVECTHCGAKFIPEKEKFCLVSIATIRDPIWKHHVNRSYLPEAWIEIARASGSVTPKRSGTVSHRRLTPVTPFSAPNGPQVRTPAVSVVLKTGTLQPMKDGSLGVPVLDKILYFKPVKLIFSGGLKEDVFEKEQGLLQDAISTPAYSHLKAKTEEKYANYLPLRLGLFLWERKEKHDPFFREFLNPWGDEKFGTFMVEDSVLSGRKGVYLVVADGKACHAGYSHDSFKQTLTREFSRITAGDCLLDRDGTRCRINALLCMNKKTAAVYLHASDNEEESVRIAGALTGHTPVSTP
;
A
#
# COMPACT_ATOMS: atom_id res chain seq x y z
N MET A 1 34.05 -23.83 -65.09
CA MET A 1 32.85 -23.00 -64.92
C MET A 1 31.84 -23.80 -64.11
N PRO A 2 31.71 -23.49 -62.81
CA PRO A 2 30.40 -23.47 -62.19
C PRO A 2 30.14 -22.14 -61.47
N ASP A 3 28.90 -21.68 -61.57
CA ASP A 3 28.41 -20.40 -61.04
C ASP A 3 28.17 -20.44 -59.53
N THR A 4 28.73 -19.45 -58.85
CA THR A 4 28.55 -19.16 -57.42
C THR A 4 27.28 -18.34 -57.19
N ALA A 5 26.28 -18.90 -56.51
CA ALA A 5 25.14 -18.16 -55.99
C ALA A 5 25.46 -17.58 -54.60
N ARG A 6 25.49 -16.24 -54.50
CA ARG A 6 25.59 -15.49 -53.23
C ARG A 6 24.19 -15.26 -52.65
N PHE A 7 23.93 -15.79 -51.46
CA PHE A 7 22.81 -15.36 -50.62
C PHE A 7 23.19 -14.07 -49.87
N ARG A 8 22.50 -12.98 -50.16
CA ARG A 8 22.53 -11.74 -49.34
C ARG A 8 21.38 -11.78 -48.34
N SER A 9 21.72 -11.80 -47.05
CA SER A 9 20.79 -11.57 -45.94
C SER A 9 20.55 -10.06 -45.81
N HIS A 10 19.32 -9.60 -46.07
CA HIS A 10 18.87 -8.26 -45.71
C HIS A 10 18.40 -8.28 -44.25
N ARG A 11 19.17 -7.65 -43.35
CA ARG A 11 18.68 -7.22 -42.03
C ARG A 11 18.01 -5.86 -42.19
N THR A 12 16.70 -5.82 -42.03
CA THR A 12 15.92 -4.58 -41.90
C THR A 12 16.14 -4.01 -40.51
N ILE A 13 16.81 -2.87 -40.42
CA ILE A 13 16.95 -2.08 -39.18
C ILE A 13 15.69 -1.21 -39.06
N VAL A 14 14.85 -1.51 -38.07
CA VAL A 14 13.70 -0.68 -37.69
C VAL A 14 14.21 0.38 -36.72
N TYR A 15 14.14 1.66 -37.11
CA TYR A 15 14.40 2.78 -36.21
C TYR A 15 13.14 3.07 -35.37
N PRO A 16 13.28 3.39 -34.07
CA PRO A 16 12.14 3.81 -33.27
C PRO A 16 11.69 5.22 -33.66
N VAL A 17 10.38 5.34 -33.92
CA VAL A 17 9.68 6.60 -34.16
C VAL A 17 9.67 7.41 -32.87
N SER A 18 10.20 8.62 -32.91
CA SER A 18 10.12 9.60 -31.84
C SER A 18 8.67 10.07 -31.67
N VAL A 19 8.04 9.69 -30.57
CA VAL A 19 6.72 10.20 -30.18
C VAL A 19 6.92 11.55 -29.47
N THR A 20 6.56 12.63 -30.15
CA THR A 20 6.34 13.94 -29.52
C THR A 20 5.03 13.90 -28.74
N ILE A 21 5.12 14.02 -27.41
CA ILE A 21 3.96 14.11 -26.52
C ILE A 21 3.52 15.58 -26.50
N ASP A 22 2.34 15.84 -27.06
CA ASP A 22 1.64 17.13 -26.93
C ASP A 22 1.08 17.26 -25.51
N THR A 23 1.52 18.26 -24.75
CA THR A 23 1.22 18.41 -23.30
C THR A 23 0.00 19.27 -23.00
N ASN A 24 -1.04 19.25 -23.82
CA ASN A 24 -2.21 20.13 -23.67
C ASN A 24 -3.56 19.38 -23.69
N GLU A 25 -3.65 18.20 -23.09
CA GLU A 25 -4.96 17.64 -22.74
C GLU A 25 -5.46 18.23 -21.41
N PRO A 26 -6.70 18.75 -21.36
CA PRO A 26 -7.30 19.19 -20.11
C PRO A 26 -7.35 18.00 -19.14
N HIS A 27 -6.92 18.21 -17.90
CA HIS A 27 -6.98 17.22 -16.82
C HIS A 27 -8.42 16.71 -16.66
N PHE A 28 -8.78 15.62 -17.33
CA PHE A 28 -9.98 14.85 -17.03
C PHE A 28 -9.85 14.37 -15.60
N MET A 29 -10.78 14.81 -14.74
CA MET A 29 -10.91 14.23 -13.41
C MET A 29 -11.11 12.72 -13.56
N SER A 30 -10.36 11.92 -12.80
CA SER A 30 -10.44 10.46 -12.91
C SER A 30 -11.88 10.01 -12.69
N ALA A 31 -12.38 9.13 -13.56
CA ALA A 31 -13.69 8.53 -13.43
C ALA A 31 -13.95 8.06 -11.98
N THR A 32 -15.13 8.38 -11.44
CA THR A 32 -15.55 7.99 -10.10
C THR A 32 -15.38 6.49 -9.92
N GLN A 33 -14.54 6.08 -8.96
CA GLN A 33 -14.29 4.66 -8.70
C GLN A 33 -15.34 4.13 -7.73
N PHE A 34 -16.15 3.18 -8.20
CA PHE A 34 -17.13 2.49 -7.37
C PHE A 34 -16.50 1.26 -6.71
N PHE A 35 -16.67 1.12 -5.40
CA PHE A 35 -16.31 -0.09 -4.68
C PHE A 35 -17.53 -0.98 -4.55
N PRO A 36 -17.47 -2.27 -4.96
CA PRO A 36 -18.60 -3.18 -4.79
C PRO A 36 -18.96 -3.30 -3.30
N ILE A 37 -20.26 -3.37 -3.00
CA ILE A 37 -20.75 -3.57 -1.64
C ILE A 37 -20.34 -4.97 -1.15
N PRO A 38 -19.76 -5.11 0.06
CA PRO A 38 -19.49 -6.42 0.64
C PRO A 38 -20.78 -7.25 0.70
N PRO A 39 -20.76 -8.54 0.28
CA PRO A 39 -21.96 -9.38 0.26
C PRO A 39 -22.69 -9.43 1.61
N GLU A 40 -21.95 -9.41 2.72
CA GLU A 40 -22.49 -9.42 4.08
C GLU A 40 -23.23 -8.13 4.42
N LEU A 41 -22.69 -6.98 3.96
CA LEU A 41 -23.32 -5.68 4.17
C LEU A 41 -24.58 -5.54 3.33
N LEU A 42 -24.55 -6.05 2.09
CA LEU A 42 -25.73 -6.08 1.21
C LEU A 42 -26.83 -6.97 1.80
N ALA A 43 -26.49 -8.18 2.26
CA ALA A 43 -27.45 -9.07 2.91
C ALA A 43 -28.10 -8.39 4.14
N LEU A 44 -27.31 -7.73 4.97
CA LEU A 44 -27.79 -6.98 6.13
C LEU A 44 -28.67 -5.78 5.74
N ALA A 45 -28.34 -5.08 4.67
CA ALA A 45 -29.14 -3.98 4.14
C ALA A 45 -30.51 -4.48 3.65
N CYS A 46 -30.51 -5.57 2.88
CA CYS A 46 -31.73 -6.21 2.39
C CYS A 46 -32.60 -6.75 3.55
N GLU A 47 -32.00 -7.39 4.56
CA GLU A 47 -32.73 -7.84 5.75
C GLU A 47 -33.35 -6.65 6.50
N THR A 48 -32.62 -5.53 6.61
CA THR A 48 -33.11 -4.32 7.27
C THR A 48 -34.28 -3.69 6.50
N VAL A 49 -34.22 -3.66 5.17
CA VAL A 49 -35.34 -3.24 4.31
C VAL A 49 -36.53 -4.19 4.45
N ASN A 50 -36.29 -5.51 4.39
CA ASN A 50 -37.33 -6.53 4.57
C ASN A 50 -38.08 -6.37 5.89
N ARG A 51 -37.35 -6.12 6.97
CA ARG A 51 -37.91 -5.98 8.32
C ARG A 51 -38.65 -4.66 8.53
N ARG A 52 -38.18 -3.55 7.94
CA ARG A 52 -38.71 -2.20 8.22
C ARG A 52 -39.74 -1.72 7.20
N ILE A 53 -39.73 -2.25 5.99
CA ILE A 53 -40.52 -1.73 4.87
C ILE A 53 -41.38 -2.84 4.27
N GLY A 54 -40.77 -3.95 3.85
CA GLY A 54 -41.47 -5.08 3.27
C GLY A 54 -40.53 -6.02 2.51
N PRO A 55 -40.97 -7.28 2.27
CA PRO A 55 -40.13 -8.29 1.64
C PRO A 55 -39.78 -7.91 0.19
N LEU A 56 -38.51 -8.01 -0.16
CA LEU A 56 -37.99 -7.81 -1.51
C LEU A 56 -38.24 -9.06 -2.40
N PRO A 57 -38.52 -8.86 -3.70
CA PRO A 57 -38.80 -7.59 -4.34
C PRO A 57 -40.23 -7.11 -4.05
N TYR A 58 -40.43 -5.78 -3.98
CA TYR A 58 -41.77 -5.18 -3.87
C TYR A 58 -41.90 -3.95 -4.79
N GLN A 59 -43.14 -3.53 -5.06
CA GLN A 59 -43.45 -2.35 -5.86
C GLN A 59 -43.64 -1.12 -4.97
N GLN A 60 -42.97 -0.01 -5.29
CA GLN A 60 -43.17 1.29 -4.66
C GLN A 60 -43.17 2.38 -5.74
N ASP A 61 -44.27 3.13 -5.83
CA ASP A 61 -44.48 4.21 -6.80
C ASP A 61 -44.19 3.78 -8.27
N GLY A 62 -44.54 2.54 -8.60
CA GLY A 62 -44.33 1.95 -9.94
C GLY A 62 -42.92 1.42 -10.21
N ILE A 63 -42.02 1.47 -9.21
CA ILE A 63 -40.66 0.97 -9.29
C ILE A 63 -40.54 -0.34 -8.51
N THR A 64 -39.99 -1.37 -9.15
CA THR A 64 -39.65 -2.63 -8.47
C THR A 64 -38.38 -2.44 -7.64
N VAL A 65 -38.53 -2.40 -6.33
CA VAL A 65 -37.39 -2.34 -5.39
C VAL A 65 -36.77 -3.74 -5.28
N THR A 66 -35.55 -3.89 -5.78
CA THR A 66 -34.80 -5.16 -5.78
C THR A 66 -33.54 -5.06 -4.91
N GLN A 67 -32.94 -6.21 -4.58
CA GLN A 67 -31.63 -6.28 -3.93
C GLN A 67 -30.54 -5.57 -4.74
N GLU A 68 -30.56 -5.71 -6.07
CA GLU A 68 -29.60 -5.07 -6.96
C GLU A 68 -29.71 -3.55 -6.92
N LEU A 69 -30.94 -3.02 -6.98
CA LEU A 69 -31.19 -1.58 -6.92
C LEU A 69 -30.74 -0.98 -5.58
N ILE A 70 -30.94 -1.70 -4.47
CA ILE A 70 -30.41 -1.31 -3.14
C ILE A 70 -28.88 -1.27 -3.17
N GLY A 71 -28.25 -2.34 -3.65
CA GLY A 71 -26.79 -2.45 -3.73
C GLY A 71 -26.16 -1.34 -4.55
N VAL A 72 -26.64 -1.12 -5.78
CA VAL A 72 -26.12 -0.06 -6.66
C VAL A 72 -26.32 1.33 -6.06
N THR A 73 -27.48 1.62 -5.46
CA THR A 73 -27.72 2.92 -4.82
C THR A 73 -26.73 3.16 -3.68
N MET A 74 -26.51 2.15 -2.82
CA MET A 74 -25.53 2.25 -1.73
C MET A 74 -24.10 2.40 -2.27
N GLU A 75 -23.72 1.68 -3.34
CA GLU A 75 -22.42 1.80 -3.99
C GLU A 75 -22.19 3.21 -4.56
N CYS A 76 -23.20 3.80 -5.20
CA CYS A 76 -23.13 5.18 -5.71
C CYS A 76 -22.91 6.19 -4.58
N LEU A 77 -23.68 6.07 -3.49
CA LEU A 77 -23.48 6.93 -2.32
C LEU A 77 -22.13 6.72 -1.67
N ASN A 78 -21.65 5.47 -1.59
CA ASN A 78 -20.38 5.17 -0.97
C ASN A 78 -19.18 5.57 -1.84
N ALA A 79 -19.33 5.70 -3.16
CA ALA A 79 -18.28 6.20 -4.04
C ALA A 79 -17.95 7.67 -3.78
N GLU A 80 -18.92 8.46 -3.32
CA GLU A 80 -18.70 9.86 -2.97
C GLU A 80 -17.89 10.03 -1.69
N PHE A 81 -16.96 10.99 -1.71
CA PHE A 81 -16.11 11.28 -0.55
C PHE A 81 -16.93 11.66 0.69
N SER A 82 -17.96 12.49 0.50
CA SER A 82 -18.86 12.95 1.57
C SER A 82 -19.99 11.95 1.87
N LYS A 83 -20.02 10.82 1.16
CA LYS A 83 -21.10 9.82 1.20
C LYS A 83 -22.48 10.42 0.93
N THR A 84 -22.50 11.54 0.21
CA THR A 84 -23.68 12.37 -0.02
C THR A 84 -23.77 12.72 -1.49
N LEU A 85 -24.94 12.49 -2.10
CA LEU A 85 -25.25 12.89 -3.47
C LEU A 85 -26.51 13.76 -3.53
N ALA A 86 -26.58 14.66 -4.51
CA ALA A 86 -27.83 15.33 -4.86
C ALA A 86 -28.79 14.30 -5.47
N LEU A 87 -30.10 14.47 -5.27
CA LEU A 87 -31.09 13.50 -5.80
C LEU A 87 -31.20 13.52 -7.33
N HIS A 88 -31.00 14.69 -7.93
CA HIS A 88 -31.15 14.92 -9.35
C HIS A 88 -29.95 15.66 -9.93
N THR A 89 -29.47 15.21 -11.09
CA THR A 89 -28.51 15.98 -11.90
C THR A 89 -29.17 17.25 -12.41
N LYS A 90 -28.53 18.41 -12.19
CA LYS A 90 -28.95 19.66 -12.81
C LYS A 90 -28.52 19.67 -14.28
N LYS A 91 -29.46 19.85 -15.20
CA LYS A 91 -29.15 20.13 -16.61
C LYS A 91 -28.62 21.56 -16.74
N THR A 92 -27.32 21.74 -16.56
CA THR A 92 -26.59 22.99 -16.81
C THR A 92 -25.59 22.79 -17.95
N GLU A 93 -25.24 23.86 -18.67
CA GLU A 93 -24.27 23.82 -19.79
C GLU A 93 -22.82 23.55 -19.32
N GLU A 94 -22.55 23.74 -18.03
CA GLU A 94 -21.28 23.38 -17.38
C GLU A 94 -21.26 21.91 -16.95
N PRO A 95 -20.08 21.29 -16.76
CA PRO A 95 -19.96 19.92 -16.29
C PRO A 95 -20.72 19.75 -14.98
N ALA A 96 -21.93 19.21 -15.09
CA ALA A 96 -22.84 19.07 -13.97
C ALA A 96 -22.26 18.04 -13.00
N THR A 97 -22.30 18.34 -11.71
CA THR A 97 -22.12 17.31 -10.68
C THR A 97 -23.20 16.26 -10.86
N GLU A 98 -22.79 15.02 -11.13
CA GLU A 98 -23.70 13.89 -11.29
C GLU A 98 -24.54 13.70 -10.01
N GLY A 99 -25.85 13.62 -10.18
CA GLY A 99 -26.80 13.26 -9.14
C GLY A 99 -26.92 11.75 -8.98
N LEU A 100 -27.59 11.33 -7.91
CA LEU A 100 -27.85 9.92 -7.63
C LEU A 100 -28.67 9.26 -8.75
N ASP A 101 -29.61 9.98 -9.35
CA ASP A 101 -30.39 9.55 -10.51
C ASP A 101 -29.49 9.11 -11.67
N GLN A 102 -28.54 9.96 -12.07
CA GLN A 102 -27.63 9.67 -13.18
C GLN A 102 -26.65 8.55 -12.83
N CYS A 103 -26.08 8.55 -11.62
CA CYS A 103 -25.18 7.49 -11.19
C CYS A 103 -25.87 6.12 -11.20
N VAL A 104 -27.11 6.02 -10.68
CA VAL A 104 -27.86 4.75 -10.67
C VAL A 104 -28.30 4.35 -12.07
N ALA A 105 -28.78 5.31 -12.89
CA ALA A 105 -29.22 5.04 -14.25
C ALA A 105 -28.09 4.50 -15.13
N GLN A 106 -26.91 5.12 -15.07
CA GLN A 106 -25.72 4.66 -15.79
C GLN A 106 -25.33 3.23 -15.38
N ARG A 107 -25.39 2.92 -14.08
CA ARG A 107 -24.94 1.62 -13.57
C ARG A 107 -25.91 0.47 -13.84
N LEU A 108 -27.20 0.75 -13.88
CA LEU A 108 -28.24 -0.23 -14.17
C LEU A 108 -28.68 -0.23 -15.64
N ASN A 109 -28.07 0.61 -16.49
CA ASN A 109 -28.47 0.84 -17.88
C ASN A 109 -29.98 1.19 -18.00
N LEU A 110 -30.48 2.02 -17.09
CA LEU A 110 -31.87 2.48 -17.10
C LEU A 110 -32.03 3.67 -18.06
N SER A 111 -33.21 3.79 -18.68
CA SER A 111 -33.58 4.99 -19.43
C SER A 111 -33.65 6.20 -18.51
N GLU A 112 -33.22 7.38 -18.99
CA GLU A 112 -33.19 8.64 -18.22
C GLU A 112 -34.56 9.06 -17.69
N ASP A 113 -35.66 8.54 -18.26
CA ASP A 113 -37.02 8.90 -17.88
C ASP A 113 -37.50 8.27 -16.55
N ILE A 114 -36.79 7.25 -16.03
CA ILE A 114 -37.20 6.54 -14.80
C ILE A 114 -36.42 7.08 -13.59
N SER A 115 -37.00 8.06 -12.89
CA SER A 115 -36.43 8.59 -11.65
C SER A 115 -36.63 7.60 -10.49
N CYS A 116 -35.72 6.64 -10.35
CA CYS A 116 -35.68 5.72 -9.20
C CYS A 116 -35.01 6.31 -7.96
N SER A 117 -34.32 7.45 -8.07
CA SER A 117 -33.56 8.06 -6.97
C SER A 117 -34.45 8.51 -5.82
N ASP A 118 -35.66 9.04 -6.09
CA ASP A 118 -36.62 9.43 -5.05
C ASP A 118 -37.14 8.22 -4.26
N VAL A 119 -37.58 7.18 -4.98
CA VAL A 119 -38.06 5.94 -4.36
C VAL A 119 -36.95 5.31 -3.52
N MET A 120 -35.75 5.18 -4.08
CA MET A 120 -34.63 4.59 -3.36
C MET A 120 -34.18 5.43 -2.16
N THR A 121 -34.24 6.76 -2.26
CA THR A 121 -33.98 7.64 -1.13
C THR A 121 -34.98 7.41 0.00
N ASP A 122 -36.28 7.31 -0.32
CA ASP A 122 -37.31 7.02 0.67
C ASP A 122 -37.10 5.65 1.32
N VAL A 123 -36.84 4.62 0.52
CA VAL A 123 -36.56 3.25 0.97
C VAL A 123 -35.37 3.22 1.93
N LEU A 124 -34.22 3.77 1.52
CA LEU A 124 -33.02 3.76 2.36
C LEU A 124 -33.19 4.60 3.64
N CYS A 125 -33.91 5.74 3.57
CA CYS A 125 -34.17 6.57 4.74
C CYS A 125 -35.11 5.89 5.75
N ARG A 126 -36.21 5.26 5.29
CA ARG A 126 -37.14 4.51 6.15
C ARG A 126 -36.49 3.27 6.76
N ALA A 127 -35.56 2.64 6.03
CA ALA A 127 -34.76 1.54 6.56
C ALA A 127 -33.73 2.02 7.59
N GLY A 128 -33.42 3.32 7.69
CA GLY A 128 -32.34 3.86 8.53
C GLY A 128 -30.94 3.56 7.99
N ILE A 129 -30.84 3.31 6.68
CA ILE A 129 -29.58 3.09 5.95
C ILE A 129 -28.99 4.42 5.48
N ALA A 130 -29.85 5.37 5.16
CA ALA A 130 -29.48 6.72 4.73
C ALA A 130 -30.27 7.79 5.49
N GLU A 131 -29.89 9.05 5.32
CA GLU A 131 -30.65 10.22 5.77
C GLU A 131 -30.81 11.25 4.64
N LYS A 132 -31.96 11.95 4.64
CA LYS A 132 -32.17 13.10 3.75
C LYS A 132 -31.30 14.26 4.24
N THR A 133 -30.63 14.94 3.32
CA THR A 133 -29.78 16.11 3.61
C THR A 133 -29.92 17.15 2.51
N GLU A 134 -29.34 18.32 2.72
CA GLU A 134 -29.08 19.29 1.65
C GLU A 134 -27.65 19.09 1.11
N VAL A 135 -27.48 19.24 -0.19
CA VAL A 135 -26.18 19.33 -0.85
C VAL A 135 -26.00 20.75 -1.35
N VAL A 136 -24.87 21.35 -1.03
CA VAL A 136 -24.50 22.68 -1.52
C VAL A 136 -23.60 22.48 -2.73
N ASP A 137 -24.09 22.89 -3.89
CA ASP A 137 -23.29 22.95 -5.10
C ASP A 137 -22.12 23.93 -4.90
N ARG A 138 -20.89 23.47 -5.13
CA ARG A 138 -19.69 24.28 -4.88
C ARG A 138 -19.56 25.47 -5.83
N THR A 139 -20.08 25.34 -7.04
CA THR A 139 -19.95 26.37 -8.09
C THR A 139 -21.09 27.37 -7.98
N SER A 140 -22.34 26.89 -7.89
CA SER A 140 -23.51 27.78 -7.87
C SER A 140 -23.92 28.22 -6.46
N HIS A 141 -23.38 27.61 -5.40
CA HIS A 141 -23.84 27.74 -4.01
C HIS A 141 -25.33 27.43 -3.79
N ALA A 142 -26.01 26.91 -4.82
CA ALA A 142 -27.41 26.53 -4.72
C ALA A 142 -27.55 25.26 -3.88
N ARG A 143 -28.54 25.25 -3.01
CA ARG A 143 -28.88 24.09 -2.19
C ARG A 143 -29.83 23.20 -2.97
N SER A 144 -29.54 21.91 -3.02
CA SER A 144 -30.41 20.89 -3.59
C SER A 144 -30.72 19.81 -2.54
N ARG A 145 -31.85 19.12 -2.73
CA ARG A 145 -32.15 17.92 -1.95
C ARG A 145 -31.11 16.85 -2.27
N GLY A 146 -30.61 16.20 -1.24
CA GLY A 146 -29.68 15.10 -1.35
C GLY A 146 -29.95 14.01 -0.32
N VAL A 147 -29.14 12.97 -0.40
CA VAL A 147 -29.20 11.82 0.49
C VAL A 147 -27.79 11.45 0.90
N ARG A 148 -27.62 11.10 2.17
CA ARG A 148 -26.35 10.71 2.77
C ARG A 148 -26.44 9.30 3.30
N LEU A 149 -25.48 8.46 2.94
CA LEU A 149 -25.33 7.12 3.52
C LEU A 149 -24.89 7.25 4.97
N GLN A 150 -25.59 6.59 5.89
CA GLN A 150 -25.26 6.63 7.32
C GLN A 150 -23.90 5.97 7.57
N PRO A 151 -23.07 6.46 8.53
CA PRO A 151 -21.73 5.93 8.77
C PRO A 151 -21.67 4.41 9.02
N ALA A 152 -22.67 3.86 9.72
CA ALA A 152 -22.78 2.42 9.98
C ALA A 152 -22.95 1.56 8.72
N TRP A 153 -23.30 2.18 7.59
CA TRP A 153 -23.54 1.54 6.30
C TRP A 153 -22.49 1.92 5.25
N THR A 154 -21.44 2.64 5.65
CA THR A 154 -20.30 2.96 4.78
C THR A 154 -19.25 1.86 4.84
N TRP A 155 -18.53 1.67 3.73
CA TRP A 155 -17.38 0.78 3.69
C TRP A 155 -16.27 1.41 2.87
N HIS A 156 -15.05 0.94 3.10
CA HIS A 156 -13.89 1.26 2.31
C HIS A 156 -13.16 -0.03 1.97
N SER A 157 -12.25 0.04 1.00
CA SER A 157 -11.40 -1.09 0.59
C SER A 157 -10.64 -1.75 1.76
N ALA A 158 -10.34 -0.99 2.82
CA ALA A 158 -9.72 -1.49 4.05
C ALA A 158 -10.70 -1.92 5.18
N SER A 159 -12.02 -1.87 4.99
CA SER A 159 -12.96 -2.32 6.03
C SER A 159 -12.82 -3.84 6.24
N ALA A 160 -12.71 -4.26 7.51
CA ALA A 160 -12.80 -5.67 7.86
C ALA A 160 -14.20 -6.20 7.49
N PRO A 161 -14.36 -7.52 7.22
CA PRO A 161 -15.68 -8.12 7.03
C PRO A 161 -16.58 -7.69 8.20
N VAL A 162 -17.80 -7.24 7.86
CA VAL A 162 -18.78 -6.63 8.76
C VAL A 162 -18.83 -7.46 10.03
N SER A 163 -18.19 -6.96 11.09
CA SER A 163 -18.27 -7.60 12.40
C SER A 163 -19.67 -7.27 12.90
N HIS A 164 -20.50 -8.32 13.01
CA HIS A 164 -21.90 -8.31 13.42
C HIS A 164 -22.32 -6.97 14.05
N LEU A 165 -23.04 -6.15 13.27
CA LEU A 165 -23.77 -5.03 13.82
C LEU A 165 -24.64 -5.57 14.97
N PRO A 166 -24.73 -4.89 16.13
CA PRO A 166 -25.44 -5.43 17.26
C PRO A 166 -26.89 -5.70 16.86
N THR A 167 -27.26 -6.97 16.82
CA THR A 167 -28.67 -7.36 16.72
C THR A 167 -29.40 -6.70 17.89
N PRO A 168 -30.46 -5.89 17.67
CA PRO A 168 -31.31 -5.47 18.76
C PRO A 168 -32.19 -6.67 19.13
N ALA A 169 -31.63 -7.64 19.83
CA ALA A 169 -32.34 -8.78 20.38
C ALA A 169 -31.72 -9.16 21.72
N ALA A 170 -32.58 -9.17 22.72
CA ALA A 170 -32.30 -9.57 24.09
C ALA A 170 -31.82 -11.03 24.13
N GLU A 171 -30.55 -11.24 24.45
CA GLU A 171 -30.10 -12.50 25.04
C GLU A 171 -29.81 -12.27 26.54
N PRO A 172 -30.52 -12.97 27.44
CA PRO A 172 -30.29 -12.87 28.87
C PRO A 172 -29.06 -13.71 29.22
N GLY A 173 -27.91 -13.06 29.41
CA GLY A 173 -26.70 -13.78 29.87
C GLY A 173 -25.38 -13.03 29.84
N ARG A 174 -25.30 -11.83 29.25
CA ARG A 174 -24.08 -11.00 29.25
C ARG A 174 -24.37 -9.53 29.57
N ASP A 175 -25.22 -9.28 30.57
CA ASP A 175 -25.49 -7.92 31.07
C ASP A 175 -24.45 -7.50 32.11
N THR A 176 -23.16 -7.64 31.81
CA THR A 176 -22.19 -6.76 32.47
C THR A 176 -22.16 -5.49 31.63
N PRO A 177 -22.69 -4.35 32.13
CA PRO A 177 -22.66 -3.11 31.37
C PRO A 177 -21.22 -2.86 30.89
N PRO A 178 -21.03 -2.43 29.64
CA PRO A 178 -19.69 -2.17 29.11
C PRO A 178 -18.97 -1.24 30.06
N ASP A 179 -17.70 -1.57 30.38
CA ASP A 179 -16.92 -0.81 31.34
C ASP A 179 -16.97 0.68 30.96
N PRO A 180 -17.21 1.62 31.90
CA PRO A 180 -17.49 3.01 31.57
C PRO A 180 -16.45 3.68 30.66
N TRP A 181 -15.19 3.23 30.71
CA TRP A 181 -14.10 3.74 29.87
C TRP A 181 -14.21 3.37 28.39
N MET A 182 -14.98 2.33 28.04
CA MET A 182 -15.15 1.88 26.66
C MET A 182 -16.15 2.74 25.85
N SER A 183 -16.91 3.60 26.53
CA SER A 183 -17.87 4.50 25.89
C SER A 183 -17.22 5.61 25.04
N LEU A 184 -15.94 5.90 25.26
CA LEU A 184 -15.20 6.94 24.54
C LEU A 184 -13.73 6.56 24.35
N CYS A 185 -13.27 6.57 23.11
CA CYS A 185 -11.88 6.26 22.81
C CYS A 185 -10.97 7.38 23.36
N PRO A 186 -9.97 7.05 24.19
CA PRO A 186 -9.08 8.06 24.75
C PRO A 186 -8.22 8.75 23.69
N VAL A 187 -7.95 8.06 22.57
CA VAL A 187 -7.08 8.53 21.49
C VAL A 187 -7.75 9.62 20.64
N CYS A 188 -8.95 9.32 20.11
CA CYS A 188 -9.63 10.23 19.20
C CYS A 188 -10.76 11.04 19.83
N LYS A 189 -11.22 10.67 21.03
CA LYS A 189 -12.36 11.28 21.75
C LYS A 189 -13.68 11.31 20.96
N THR A 190 -13.78 10.50 19.91
CA THR A 190 -14.96 10.46 19.02
C THR A 190 -15.50 9.04 18.90
N GLY A 191 -14.61 8.05 18.73
CA GLY A 191 -14.99 6.67 18.54
C GLY A 191 -15.37 5.97 19.83
N ILE A 192 -16.13 4.89 19.69
CA ILE A 192 -16.49 3.98 20.79
C ILE A 192 -15.54 2.79 20.73
N LEU A 193 -15.23 2.21 21.89
CA LEU A 193 -14.36 1.05 22.00
C LEU A 193 -15.19 -0.24 22.04
N ASN A 194 -14.96 -1.13 21.08
CA ASN A 194 -15.65 -2.41 20.97
C ASN A 194 -14.74 -3.58 21.34
N ARG A 195 -15.26 -4.58 22.06
CA ARG A 195 -14.54 -5.85 22.29
C ARG A 195 -14.59 -6.69 21.02
N VAL A 196 -13.42 -7.10 20.53
CA VAL A 196 -13.27 -7.98 19.37
C VAL A 196 -12.76 -9.32 19.86
N PHE A 197 -13.56 -10.37 19.65
CA PHE A 197 -13.23 -11.75 20.02
C PHE A 197 -12.75 -12.55 18.79
N GLY A 198 -11.91 -13.57 19.02
CA GLY A 198 -11.62 -14.59 17.99
C GLY A 198 -10.61 -14.20 16.90
N LYS A 199 -9.93 -13.05 17.00
CA LYS A 199 -8.84 -12.66 16.08
C LYS A 199 -7.53 -12.52 16.86
N GLN A 200 -6.56 -13.40 16.60
CA GLN A 200 -5.22 -13.30 17.18
C GLN A 200 -4.43 -12.19 16.48
N LEU A 201 -3.93 -11.22 17.25
CA LEU A 201 -3.01 -10.22 16.75
C LEU A 201 -1.59 -10.80 16.72
N TYR A 202 -0.90 -10.66 15.59
CA TYR A 202 0.44 -11.24 15.38
C TYR A 202 1.46 -10.61 16.35
N GLY A 203 2.20 -11.44 17.09
CA GLY A 203 3.23 -10.98 18.04
C GLY A 203 2.71 -10.60 19.44
N ILE A 204 1.43 -10.82 19.73
CA ILE A 204 0.83 -10.59 21.05
C ILE A 204 0.48 -11.94 21.69
N PRO A 205 0.71 -12.14 23.00
CA PRO A 205 0.26 -13.33 23.73
C PRO A 205 -1.24 -13.60 23.53
N HIS A 206 -1.68 -14.86 23.62
CA HIS A 206 -3.10 -15.20 23.52
C HIS A 206 -3.92 -14.41 24.55
N THR A 207 -4.71 -13.46 24.07
CA THR A 207 -5.77 -12.80 24.84
C THR A 207 -7.12 -13.19 24.24
N ASP A 208 -8.12 -13.42 25.09
CA ASP A 208 -9.45 -13.87 24.64
C ASP A 208 -10.17 -12.81 23.78
N TYR A 209 -9.78 -11.55 23.97
CA TYR A 209 -10.26 -10.42 23.18
C TYR A 209 -9.23 -9.29 23.15
N TYR A 210 -9.43 -8.34 22.24
CA TYR A 210 -8.85 -7.01 22.30
C TYR A 210 -9.96 -5.96 22.15
N VAL A 211 -9.63 -4.70 22.39
CA VAL A 211 -10.57 -3.59 22.32
C VAL A 211 -10.17 -2.66 21.18
N GLU A 212 -11.09 -2.32 20.29
CA GLU A 212 -10.82 -1.53 19.08
C GLU A 212 -11.73 -0.31 18.96
N CYS A 213 -11.15 0.83 18.63
CA CYS A 213 -11.88 2.07 18.37
C CYS A 213 -12.49 2.08 16.97
N THR A 214 -13.80 2.35 16.89
CA THR A 214 -14.55 2.46 15.63
C THR A 214 -14.13 3.62 14.73
N HIS A 215 -13.49 4.66 15.29
CA HIS A 215 -13.15 5.86 14.53
C HIS A 215 -11.68 5.93 14.12
N CYS A 216 -10.75 5.67 15.06
CA CYS A 216 -9.32 5.83 14.78
C CYS A 216 -8.52 4.54 14.68
N GLY A 217 -9.17 3.38 14.80
CA GLY A 217 -8.52 2.08 14.78
C GLY A 217 -7.49 1.89 15.90
N ALA A 218 -7.64 2.61 17.02
CA ALA A 218 -6.83 2.39 18.21
C ALA A 218 -7.14 1.01 18.79
N LYS A 219 -6.12 0.20 19.03
CA LYS A 219 -6.26 -1.16 19.59
C LYS A 219 -5.64 -1.25 20.97
N PHE A 220 -6.41 -1.79 21.92
CA PHE A 220 -6.02 -1.98 23.30
C PHE A 220 -6.09 -3.46 23.66
N ILE A 221 -5.06 -3.97 24.33
CA ILE A 221 -4.96 -5.38 24.68
C ILE A 221 -5.08 -5.52 26.20
N PRO A 222 -5.96 -6.40 26.69
CA PRO A 222 -6.07 -6.64 28.13
C PRO A 222 -4.81 -7.32 28.65
N GLU A 223 -4.21 -6.74 29.68
CA GLU A 223 -3.08 -7.25 30.44
C GLU A 223 -3.46 -7.30 31.92
N LYS A 224 -4.05 -8.43 32.35
CA LYS A 224 -4.65 -8.60 33.69
C LYS A 224 -5.76 -7.57 33.93
N GLU A 225 -5.51 -6.57 34.77
CA GLU A 225 -6.45 -5.48 35.11
C GLU A 225 -6.21 -4.21 34.30
N LYS A 226 -5.22 -4.22 33.40
CA LYS A 226 -4.79 -3.06 32.61
C LYS A 226 -5.10 -3.28 31.13
N PHE A 227 -5.03 -2.19 30.38
CA PHE A 227 -5.13 -2.20 28.93
C PHE A 227 -3.90 -1.53 28.32
N CYS A 228 -3.25 -2.21 27.39
CA CYS A 228 -2.07 -1.73 26.67
C CYS A 228 -2.45 -1.23 25.28
N LEU A 229 -2.15 0.02 24.96
CA LEU A 229 -2.36 0.58 23.63
C LEU A 229 -1.27 0.08 22.69
N VAL A 230 -1.61 -0.74 21.70
CA VAL A 230 -0.61 -1.38 20.81
C VAL A 230 -0.49 -0.73 19.44
N SER A 231 -1.58 -0.14 18.93
CA SER A 231 -1.60 0.47 17.61
C SER A 231 -2.67 1.54 17.50
N ILE A 232 -2.46 2.50 16.60
CA ILE A 232 -3.43 3.51 16.20
C ILE A 232 -3.36 3.63 14.68
N ALA A 233 -4.49 3.48 13.97
CA ALA A 233 -4.49 3.45 12.51
C ALA A 233 -4.44 4.85 11.90
N THR A 234 -5.29 5.78 12.37
CA THR A 234 -5.53 7.04 11.64
C THR A 234 -4.93 8.29 12.29
N ILE A 235 -4.57 8.26 13.58
CA ILE A 235 -4.04 9.43 14.29
C ILE A 235 -2.52 9.43 14.33
N ARG A 236 -1.92 10.52 13.82
CA ARG A 236 -0.47 10.76 13.77
C ARG A 236 0.06 11.67 14.88
N ASP A 237 -0.77 11.99 15.88
CA ASP A 237 -0.38 12.89 16.96
C ASP A 237 0.81 12.30 17.76
N PRO A 238 1.95 13.02 17.85
CA PRO A 238 3.15 12.54 18.53
C PRO A 238 2.92 12.24 20.02
N ILE A 239 1.92 12.84 20.68
CA ILE A 239 1.63 12.61 22.10
C ILE A 239 1.37 11.12 22.35
N TRP A 240 0.65 10.46 21.44
CA TRP A 240 0.29 9.05 21.62
C TRP A 240 1.47 8.10 21.46
N LYS A 241 2.56 8.50 20.79
CA LYS A 241 3.78 7.67 20.69
C LYS A 241 4.35 7.31 22.06
N HIS A 242 4.14 8.16 23.08
CA HIS A 242 4.59 7.89 24.44
C HIS A 242 3.69 6.93 25.21
N HIS A 243 2.46 6.72 24.76
CA HIS A 243 1.47 5.84 25.38
C HIS A 243 1.36 4.48 24.67
N VAL A 244 1.85 4.35 23.43
CA VAL A 244 1.96 3.06 22.74
C VAL A 244 2.90 2.13 23.53
N ASN A 245 2.50 0.88 23.69
CA ASN A 245 3.13 -0.16 24.50
C ASN A 245 3.19 0.16 26.00
N ARG A 246 2.31 1.03 26.49
CA ARG A 246 2.12 1.25 27.93
C ARG A 246 0.75 0.77 28.37
N SER A 247 0.74 0.11 29.52
CA SER A 247 -0.46 -0.48 30.11
C SER A 247 -0.96 0.38 31.26
N TYR A 248 -2.20 0.84 31.14
CA TYR A 248 -2.87 1.67 32.15
C TYR A 248 -4.14 0.99 32.63
N LEU A 249 -4.59 1.34 33.83
CA LEU A 249 -5.91 0.96 34.32
C LEU A 249 -7.00 1.66 33.47
N PRO A 250 -8.20 1.07 33.35
CA PRO A 250 -9.37 1.70 32.73
C PRO A 250 -9.57 3.18 33.11
N GLU A 251 -9.49 3.50 34.39
CA GLU A 251 -9.70 4.85 34.94
C GLU A 251 -8.62 5.81 34.45
N ALA A 252 -7.37 5.35 34.39
CA ALA A 252 -6.25 6.14 33.89
C ALA A 252 -6.38 6.42 32.39
N TRP A 253 -6.95 5.51 31.59
CA TRP A 253 -7.27 5.80 30.19
C TRP A 253 -8.32 6.90 30.05
N ILE A 254 -9.32 6.92 30.93
CA ILE A 254 -10.32 7.99 30.97
C ILE A 254 -9.66 9.32 31.36
N GLU A 255 -8.76 9.32 32.35
CA GLU A 255 -8.01 10.50 32.74
C GLU A 255 -7.14 11.03 31.60
N ILE A 256 -6.44 10.17 30.87
CA ILE A 256 -5.65 10.54 29.68
C ILE A 256 -6.57 11.14 28.59
N ALA A 257 -7.76 10.57 28.38
CA ALA A 257 -8.75 11.12 27.44
C ALA A 257 -9.15 12.56 27.80
N ARG A 258 -9.36 12.82 29.10
CA ARG A 258 -9.74 14.13 29.63
C ARG A 258 -8.56 15.12 29.64
N ALA A 259 -7.37 14.68 30.04
CA ALA A 259 -6.19 15.51 30.26
C ALA A 259 -5.51 15.98 28.97
N SER A 260 -5.71 15.29 27.84
CA SER A 260 -5.19 15.71 26.53
C SER A 260 -5.88 16.97 25.96
N GLY A 261 -6.56 17.76 26.80
CA GLY A 261 -6.96 19.13 26.50
C GLY A 261 -6.15 20.08 27.39
N SER A 262 -5.13 20.72 26.80
CA SER A 262 -4.39 21.84 27.42
C SER A 262 -3.62 21.52 28.72
N VAL A 263 -2.39 20.97 28.61
CA VAL A 263 -1.37 21.15 29.66
C VAL A 263 0.03 21.26 29.04
N THR A 264 0.68 22.41 29.23
CA THR A 264 2.12 22.61 29.07
C THR A 264 2.90 21.80 30.13
N PRO A 265 4.01 21.14 29.79
CA PRO A 265 4.63 20.17 30.68
C PRO A 265 5.33 20.86 31.88
N LYS A 266 4.77 20.70 33.09
CA LYS A 266 5.48 20.95 34.35
C LYS A 266 6.40 19.77 34.66
N ARG A 267 7.70 20.05 34.67
CA ARG A 267 8.79 19.16 35.10
C ARG A 267 8.66 18.85 36.60
N SER A 268 8.50 17.58 36.94
CA SER A 268 8.81 16.98 38.24
C SER A 268 9.08 15.50 37.97
N GLY A 269 9.94 14.76 38.64
CA GLY A 269 10.89 15.00 39.71
C GLY A 269 11.67 13.68 39.82
N THR A 270 12.95 13.78 40.14
CA THR A 270 13.95 12.69 40.17
C THR A 270 13.51 11.51 41.05
N VAL A 271 13.47 10.29 40.49
CA VAL A 271 13.32 9.05 41.26
C VAL A 271 14.50 8.12 41.01
N SER A 272 15.00 7.60 42.12
CA SER A 272 16.25 6.87 42.32
C SER A 272 16.29 5.49 41.63
N HIS A 273 17.41 5.17 40.98
CA HIS A 273 17.67 3.87 40.36
C HIS A 273 17.95 2.79 41.42
N ARG A 274 17.10 1.75 41.48
CA ARG A 274 17.42 0.49 42.16
C ARG A 274 17.85 -0.55 41.12
N ARG A 275 19.11 -0.96 41.20
CA ARG A 275 19.74 -2.05 40.44
C ARG A 275 19.02 -3.37 40.68
N LEU A 276 18.63 -4.07 39.62
CA LEU A 276 18.29 -5.50 39.64
C LEU A 276 19.25 -6.26 38.72
N THR A 277 19.63 -7.44 39.22
CA THR A 277 20.60 -8.41 38.71
C THR A 277 20.15 -9.11 37.42
N PRO A 278 21.08 -9.68 36.63
CA PRO A 278 20.75 -10.25 35.32
C PRO A 278 20.11 -11.64 35.45
N VAL A 279 18.99 -11.83 34.76
CA VAL A 279 18.34 -13.13 34.58
C VAL A 279 18.84 -13.74 33.28
N THR A 280 19.30 -14.99 33.36
CA THR A 280 19.72 -15.87 32.26
C THR A 280 18.61 -16.12 31.24
N PRO A 281 18.90 -16.15 29.92
CA PRO A 281 17.88 -16.37 28.91
C PRO A 281 17.51 -17.86 28.77
N PHE A 282 16.20 -18.10 28.84
CA PHE A 282 15.53 -19.36 28.51
C PHE A 282 15.48 -19.52 26.97
N SER A 283 15.89 -20.68 26.46
CA SER A 283 15.74 -21.05 25.05
C SER A 283 14.32 -21.54 24.78
N ALA A 284 13.62 -20.91 23.82
CA ALA A 284 12.32 -21.35 23.32
C ALA A 284 12.44 -21.88 21.88
N PRO A 285 11.55 -22.80 21.44
CA PRO A 285 11.70 -23.55 20.20
C PRO A 285 11.16 -22.78 18.98
N ASN A 286 11.75 -23.11 17.83
CA ASN A 286 11.49 -22.65 16.45
C ASN A 286 10.08 -22.10 16.16
N GLY A 287 9.95 -20.76 16.14
CA GLY A 287 8.89 -20.03 15.45
C GLY A 287 9.27 -19.68 13.99
N PRO A 288 8.32 -19.19 13.17
CA PRO A 288 8.57 -18.84 11.77
C PRO A 288 9.68 -17.77 11.67
N GLN A 289 10.64 -18.02 10.78
CA GLN A 289 11.87 -17.23 10.65
C GLN A 289 11.58 -15.73 10.48
N VAL A 290 11.97 -14.95 11.49
CA VAL A 290 12.17 -13.51 11.37
C VAL A 290 13.26 -13.30 10.32
N ARG A 291 12.90 -12.74 9.15
CA ARG A 291 13.88 -12.38 8.12
C ARG A 291 14.86 -11.39 8.73
N THR A 292 16.11 -11.84 8.93
CA THR A 292 17.25 -10.95 9.13
C THR A 292 17.28 -9.91 8.01
N PRO A 293 17.58 -8.63 8.31
CA PRO A 293 17.66 -7.58 7.31
C PRO A 293 18.58 -8.05 6.19
N ALA A 294 18.04 -8.03 4.98
CA ALA A 294 18.63 -8.62 3.79
C ALA A 294 19.89 -7.85 3.39
N VAL A 295 21.04 -8.18 3.96
CA VAL A 295 22.34 -7.75 3.47
C VAL A 295 23.34 -8.88 3.67
N SER A 296 23.37 -9.86 2.76
CA SER A 296 24.60 -10.63 2.55
C SER A 296 24.55 -11.48 1.28
N VAL A 297 24.41 -10.86 0.10
CA VAL A 297 25.22 -11.39 -1.01
C VAL A 297 26.60 -10.78 -0.79
N VAL A 298 27.43 -11.46 0.00
CA VAL A 298 28.84 -11.11 0.13
C VAL A 298 29.47 -11.54 -1.19
N LEU A 299 29.88 -10.57 -2.00
CA LEU A 299 30.66 -10.85 -3.20
C LEU A 299 31.91 -11.65 -2.77
N LYS A 300 32.36 -12.59 -3.60
CA LYS A 300 33.60 -13.36 -3.35
C LYS A 300 34.87 -12.49 -3.44
N THR A 301 34.71 -11.18 -3.53
CA THR A 301 35.77 -10.20 -3.38
C THR A 301 36.52 -10.46 -2.08
N GLY A 302 37.84 -10.64 -2.19
CA GLY A 302 38.74 -10.57 -1.04
C GLY A 302 38.59 -9.22 -0.30
N THR A 303 39.28 -9.07 0.83
CA THR A 303 39.22 -7.85 1.65
C THR A 303 39.37 -6.59 0.80
N LEU A 304 38.34 -5.72 0.78
CA LEU A 304 38.41 -4.42 0.11
C LEU A 304 39.49 -3.58 0.77
N GLN A 305 40.44 -3.07 -0.02
CA GLN A 305 41.55 -2.26 0.51
C GLN A 305 41.24 -0.76 0.29
N PRO A 306 40.84 -0.02 1.34
CA PRO A 306 40.63 1.42 1.23
C PRO A 306 41.97 2.15 1.02
N MET A 307 41.99 3.07 0.06
CA MET A 307 43.16 3.89 -0.28
C MET A 307 43.03 5.29 0.34
N LYS A 308 44.15 6.02 0.44
CA LYS A 308 44.20 7.38 1.03
C LYS A 308 43.36 8.42 0.28
N ASP A 309 43.16 8.23 -1.02
CA ASP A 309 42.35 9.08 -1.89
C ASP A 309 40.86 8.73 -1.88
N GLY A 310 40.45 7.75 -1.04
CA GLY A 310 39.09 7.23 -0.97
C GLY A 310 38.77 6.17 -2.02
N SER A 311 39.71 5.82 -2.91
CA SER A 311 39.54 4.70 -3.85
C SER A 311 39.52 3.35 -3.12
N LEU A 312 38.99 2.32 -3.78
CA LEU A 312 39.05 0.93 -3.31
C LEU A 312 39.95 0.10 -4.23
N GLY A 313 40.96 -0.54 -3.66
CA GLY A 313 41.70 -1.62 -4.30
C GLY A 313 40.92 -2.93 -4.16
N VAL A 314 40.55 -3.53 -5.30
CA VAL A 314 39.76 -4.76 -5.35
C VAL A 314 40.53 -5.83 -6.14
N PRO A 315 40.90 -6.97 -5.51
CA PRO A 315 41.56 -8.06 -6.22
C PRO A 315 40.57 -8.77 -7.14
N VAL A 316 40.85 -8.80 -8.44
CA VAL A 316 40.04 -9.43 -9.50
C VAL A 316 40.99 -10.04 -10.54
N LEU A 317 40.83 -11.32 -10.85
CA LEU A 317 41.59 -12.03 -11.91
C LEU A 317 43.12 -11.83 -11.78
N ASP A 318 43.67 -12.10 -10.59
CA ASP A 318 45.10 -11.96 -10.27
C ASP A 318 45.68 -10.53 -10.40
N LYS A 319 44.80 -9.53 -10.51
CA LYS A 319 45.17 -8.11 -10.55
C LYS A 319 44.44 -7.34 -9.45
N ILE A 320 45.01 -6.21 -9.03
CA ILE A 320 44.32 -5.26 -8.17
C ILE A 320 43.76 -4.16 -9.05
N LEU A 321 42.44 -4.06 -9.13
CA LEU A 321 41.74 -2.99 -9.84
C LEU A 321 41.41 -1.87 -8.86
N TYR A 322 41.56 -0.63 -9.31
CA TYR A 322 41.25 0.56 -8.51
C TYR A 322 39.90 1.11 -8.92
N PHE A 323 38.98 1.18 -7.95
CA PHE A 323 37.64 1.71 -8.09
C PHE A 323 37.55 3.07 -7.39
N LYS A 324 37.19 4.12 -8.14
CA LYS A 324 37.12 5.49 -7.63
C LYS A 324 35.70 5.81 -7.16
N PRO A 325 35.52 6.45 -5.98
CA PRO A 325 34.19 6.76 -5.48
C PRO A 325 33.51 7.80 -6.37
N VAL A 326 32.19 7.70 -6.51
CA VAL A 326 31.37 8.73 -7.14
C VAL A 326 30.33 9.25 -6.16
N LYS A 327 30.15 10.57 -6.15
CA LYS A 327 29.19 11.23 -5.26
C LYS A 327 27.78 11.11 -5.83
N LEU A 328 26.84 10.70 -4.99
CA LEU A 328 25.42 10.66 -5.30
C LEU A 328 24.69 11.85 -4.67
N ILE A 329 23.82 12.49 -5.44
CA ILE A 329 22.97 13.59 -5.02
C ILE A 329 21.54 13.03 -4.85
N PHE A 330 21.09 12.86 -3.62
CA PHE A 330 19.75 12.36 -3.33
C PHE A 330 18.72 13.49 -3.38
N SER A 331 17.54 13.22 -3.95
CA SER A 331 16.42 14.16 -4.02
C SER A 331 15.14 13.55 -3.46
N GLY A 332 14.38 14.36 -2.73
CA GLY A 332 13.11 13.95 -2.11
C GLY A 332 13.22 13.02 -0.91
N GLY A 333 12.06 12.65 -0.37
CA GLY A 333 11.92 11.66 0.69
C GLY A 333 11.94 10.23 0.15
N LEU A 334 12.02 9.26 1.08
CA LEU A 334 11.79 7.87 0.74
C LEU A 334 10.30 7.64 0.42
N LYS A 335 10.04 6.78 -0.55
CA LYS A 335 8.71 6.33 -0.98
C LYS A 335 8.55 4.87 -0.58
N GLU A 336 7.43 4.60 0.06
CA GLU A 336 6.94 3.24 0.34
C GLU A 336 5.89 2.89 -0.73
N ASP A 337 5.55 1.60 -0.83
CA ASP A 337 4.40 1.12 -1.61
C ASP A 337 4.43 1.52 -3.10
N VAL A 338 5.63 1.56 -3.71
CA VAL A 338 5.77 1.99 -5.11
C VAL A 338 4.96 1.12 -6.07
N PHE A 339 4.77 -0.17 -5.75
CA PHE A 339 3.94 -1.11 -6.50
C PHE A 339 2.44 -0.72 -6.54
N GLU A 340 1.93 0.09 -5.60
CA GLU A 340 0.53 0.55 -5.58
C GLU A 340 0.14 1.26 -6.89
N LYS A 341 1.12 1.90 -7.53
CA LYS A 341 0.92 2.67 -8.77
C LYS A 341 0.85 1.81 -10.02
N GLU A 342 0.91 0.48 -9.89
CA GLU A 342 0.79 -0.41 -11.04
C GLU A 342 -0.62 -0.38 -11.60
N GLN A 343 -0.73 -0.17 -12.92
CA GLN A 343 -2.00 0.08 -13.60
C GLN A 343 -2.54 -1.16 -14.32
N GLY A 344 -1.70 -2.18 -14.57
CA GLY A 344 -2.14 -3.44 -15.16
C GLY A 344 -3.22 -4.14 -14.32
N LEU A 345 -4.09 -4.94 -14.95
CA LEU A 345 -5.13 -5.68 -14.24
C LEU A 345 -4.57 -6.93 -13.56
N LEU A 346 -5.18 -7.33 -12.45
CA LEU A 346 -4.79 -8.56 -11.73
C LEU A 346 -4.90 -9.80 -12.63
N GLN A 347 -5.99 -9.91 -13.40
CA GLN A 347 -6.21 -11.02 -14.33
C GLN A 347 -5.10 -11.16 -15.39
N ASP A 348 -4.55 -10.05 -15.86
CA ASP A 348 -3.52 -10.03 -16.90
C ASP A 348 -2.19 -10.50 -16.29
N ALA A 349 -1.88 -10.01 -15.08
CA ALA A 349 -0.68 -10.38 -14.36
C ALA A 349 -0.62 -11.89 -14.08
N ILE A 350 -1.68 -12.47 -13.49
CA ILE A 350 -1.72 -13.91 -13.17
C ILE A 350 -1.74 -14.83 -14.39
N SER A 351 -2.03 -14.28 -15.57
CA SER A 351 -1.97 -15.01 -16.84
C SER A 351 -0.56 -15.12 -17.40
N THR A 352 0.40 -14.32 -16.90
CA THR A 352 1.80 -14.43 -17.35
C THR A 352 2.53 -15.61 -16.69
N PRO A 353 3.53 -16.22 -17.36
CA PRO A 353 4.22 -17.40 -16.84
C PRO A 353 4.84 -17.23 -15.45
N ALA A 354 5.31 -16.02 -15.12
CA ALA A 354 5.93 -15.70 -13.83
C ALA A 354 4.98 -15.94 -12.64
N TYR A 355 3.67 -15.77 -12.83
CA TYR A 355 2.66 -15.91 -11.78
C TYR A 355 1.80 -17.17 -11.93
N SER A 356 2.21 -18.12 -12.78
CA SER A 356 1.48 -19.37 -12.99
C SER A 356 1.15 -20.12 -11.70
N HIS A 357 2.06 -20.08 -10.71
CA HIS A 357 1.88 -20.67 -9.39
C HIS A 357 0.85 -19.97 -8.49
N LEU A 358 0.48 -18.72 -8.80
CA LEU A 358 -0.51 -17.94 -8.05
C LEU A 358 -1.90 -18.00 -8.66
N LYS A 359 -2.03 -18.39 -9.93
CA LYS A 359 -3.28 -18.28 -10.69
C LYS A 359 -4.46 -18.97 -10.00
N ALA A 360 -4.35 -20.28 -9.71
CA ALA A 360 -5.43 -21.05 -9.09
C ALA A 360 -5.87 -20.47 -7.74
N LYS A 361 -4.90 -20.15 -6.87
CA LYS A 361 -5.16 -19.54 -5.55
C LYS A 361 -5.78 -18.15 -5.67
N THR A 362 -5.41 -17.39 -6.69
CA THR A 362 -5.95 -16.05 -6.93
C THR A 362 -7.40 -16.12 -7.44
N GLU A 363 -7.66 -17.00 -8.39
CA GLU A 363 -9.00 -17.22 -8.95
C GLU A 363 -9.97 -17.77 -7.89
N GLU A 364 -9.52 -18.70 -7.04
CA GLU A 364 -10.35 -19.29 -5.99
C GLU A 364 -10.70 -18.27 -4.88
N LYS A 365 -9.71 -17.56 -4.35
CA LYS A 365 -9.89 -16.70 -3.18
C LYS A 365 -10.26 -15.26 -3.53
N TYR A 366 -9.90 -14.79 -4.72
CA TYR A 366 -10.00 -13.39 -5.13
C TYR A 366 -10.63 -13.21 -6.52
N ALA A 367 -11.53 -14.11 -6.95
CA ALA A 367 -12.26 -14.01 -8.23
C ALA A 367 -12.83 -12.60 -8.50
N ASN A 368 -13.46 -11.99 -7.49
CA ASN A 368 -14.10 -10.68 -7.60
C ASN A 368 -13.09 -9.52 -7.77
N TYR A 369 -11.81 -9.77 -7.54
CA TYR A 369 -10.72 -8.78 -7.67
C TYR A 369 -9.98 -8.89 -9.00
N LEU A 370 -10.26 -9.89 -9.83
CA LEU A 370 -9.58 -10.10 -11.11
C LEU A 370 -9.64 -8.87 -12.05
N PRO A 371 -10.77 -8.13 -12.13
CA PRO A 371 -10.84 -6.90 -12.93
C PRO A 371 -10.20 -5.67 -12.28
N LEU A 372 -9.67 -5.78 -11.04
CA LEU A 372 -9.05 -4.66 -10.33
C LEU A 372 -7.63 -4.41 -10.84
N ARG A 373 -7.17 -3.16 -10.76
CA ARG A 373 -5.75 -2.83 -10.96
C ARG A 373 -4.88 -3.58 -9.95
N LEU A 374 -3.80 -4.21 -10.43
CA LEU A 374 -2.87 -5.00 -9.65
C LEU A 374 -2.31 -4.19 -8.49
N GLY A 375 -1.85 -2.96 -8.73
CA GLY A 375 -1.28 -2.12 -7.67
C GLY A 375 -2.24 -1.88 -6.52
N LEU A 376 -3.51 -1.58 -6.82
CA LEU A 376 -4.56 -1.38 -5.83
C LEU A 376 -4.87 -2.68 -5.06
N PHE A 377 -4.98 -3.81 -5.78
CA PHE A 377 -5.17 -5.11 -5.15
C PHE A 377 -4.05 -5.43 -4.15
N LEU A 378 -2.78 -5.26 -4.55
CA LEU A 378 -1.62 -5.53 -3.70
C LEU A 378 -1.59 -4.61 -2.48
N TRP A 379 -1.88 -3.32 -2.67
CA TRP A 379 -1.94 -2.35 -1.57
C TRP A 379 -3.02 -2.71 -0.56
N GLU A 380 -4.23 -3.06 -1.02
CA GLU A 380 -5.30 -3.49 -0.12
C GLU A 380 -4.93 -4.74 0.69
N ARG A 381 -4.25 -5.71 0.06
CA ARG A 381 -3.78 -6.91 0.75
C ARG A 381 -2.73 -6.55 1.80
N LYS A 382 -1.82 -5.62 1.50
CA LYS A 382 -0.83 -5.12 2.47
C LYS A 382 -1.50 -4.40 3.65
N GLU A 383 -2.46 -3.51 3.41
CA GLU A 383 -3.24 -2.82 4.45
C GLU A 383 -4.00 -3.80 5.36
N LYS A 384 -4.50 -4.89 4.79
CA LYS A 384 -5.15 -5.98 5.55
C LYS A 384 -4.17 -6.95 6.22
N HIS A 385 -2.86 -6.69 6.11
CA HIS A 385 -1.78 -7.57 6.58
C HIS A 385 -1.86 -9.00 6.02
N ASP A 386 -2.42 -9.16 4.82
CA ASP A 386 -2.47 -10.45 4.12
C ASP A 386 -1.12 -10.68 3.42
N PRO A 387 -0.28 -11.64 3.86
CA PRO A 387 1.06 -11.82 3.30
C PRO A 387 1.06 -12.21 1.82
N PHE A 388 -0.10 -12.60 1.26
CA PHE A 388 -0.25 -13.02 -0.13
C PHE A 388 0.25 -11.97 -1.14
N PHE A 389 0.15 -10.66 -0.84
CA PHE A 389 0.63 -9.62 -1.77
C PHE A 389 2.11 -9.77 -2.11
N ARG A 390 2.91 -10.28 -1.17
CA ARG A 390 4.36 -10.45 -1.35
C ARG A 390 4.70 -11.53 -2.37
N GLU A 391 3.79 -12.47 -2.62
CA GLU A 391 3.98 -13.49 -3.65
C GLU A 391 3.99 -12.85 -5.06
N PHE A 392 3.46 -11.64 -5.23
CA PHE A 392 3.49 -10.89 -6.49
C PHE A 392 4.72 -10.00 -6.67
N LEU A 393 5.50 -9.77 -5.61
CA LEU A 393 6.62 -8.85 -5.62
C LEU A 393 7.94 -9.61 -5.72
N ASN A 394 8.93 -9.00 -6.34
CA ASN A 394 10.30 -9.49 -6.18
C ASN A 394 10.77 -9.26 -4.72
N PRO A 395 11.87 -9.91 -4.26
CA PRO A 395 12.29 -9.86 -2.86
C PRO A 395 12.54 -8.47 -2.27
N TRP A 396 12.71 -7.46 -3.13
CA TRP A 396 12.99 -6.07 -2.76
C TRP A 396 11.84 -5.13 -3.10
N GLY A 397 10.73 -5.63 -3.66
CA GLY A 397 9.63 -4.81 -4.19
C GLY A 397 8.81 -4.08 -3.12
N ASP A 398 8.94 -4.46 -1.85
CA ASP A 398 8.26 -3.87 -0.69
C ASP A 398 9.18 -2.97 0.16
N GLU A 399 10.36 -2.60 -0.36
CA GLU A 399 11.34 -1.74 0.33
C GLU A 399 11.03 -0.24 0.18
N LYS A 400 11.83 0.59 0.85
CA LYS A 400 11.76 2.05 0.75
C LYS A 400 12.70 2.55 -0.35
N PHE A 401 12.13 3.26 -1.33
CA PHE A 401 12.88 3.74 -2.49
C PHE A 401 13.08 5.24 -2.44
N GLY A 402 14.13 5.74 -3.08
CA GLY A 402 14.37 7.18 -3.23
C GLY A 402 14.74 7.55 -4.65
N THR A 403 14.99 8.84 -4.86
CA THR A 403 15.57 9.35 -6.10
C THR A 403 16.99 9.83 -5.84
N PHE A 404 17.92 9.52 -6.74
CA PHE A 404 19.29 10.05 -6.69
C PHE A 404 19.84 10.32 -8.09
N MET A 405 20.89 11.12 -8.17
CA MET A 405 21.63 11.36 -9.41
C MET A 405 23.13 11.27 -9.15
N VAL A 406 23.90 10.97 -10.19
CA VAL A 406 25.36 10.96 -10.13
C VAL A 406 25.87 12.39 -10.34
N GLU A 407 26.75 12.89 -9.46
CA GLU A 407 27.41 14.18 -9.66
C GLU A 407 28.31 14.14 -10.90
N ASP A 408 28.33 15.23 -11.67
CA ASP A 408 29.14 15.31 -12.88
C ASP A 408 30.64 15.27 -12.56
N SER A 409 31.33 14.33 -13.19
CA SER A 409 32.76 14.12 -13.04
C SER A 409 33.36 13.56 -14.32
N VAL A 410 34.68 13.62 -14.47
CA VAL A 410 35.39 13.02 -15.61
C VAL A 410 35.12 11.52 -15.74
N LEU A 411 34.80 10.85 -14.62
CA LEU A 411 34.46 9.43 -14.62
C LEU A 411 33.01 9.18 -15.00
N SER A 412 32.05 10.04 -14.61
CA SER A 412 30.62 9.77 -14.83
C SER A 412 30.25 9.66 -16.31
N GLY A 413 31.02 10.30 -17.20
CA GLY A 413 30.87 10.19 -18.66
C GLY A 413 31.53 8.96 -19.29
N ARG A 414 32.26 8.14 -18.53
CA ARG A 414 32.93 6.92 -19.04
C ARG A 414 32.06 5.68 -18.85
N LYS A 415 32.43 4.60 -19.53
CA LYS A 415 31.87 3.25 -19.37
C LYS A 415 32.84 2.35 -18.59
N GLY A 416 32.38 1.17 -18.16
CA GLY A 416 33.20 0.21 -17.41
C GLY A 416 32.43 -0.52 -16.32
N VAL A 417 33.09 -0.80 -15.19
CA VAL A 417 32.54 -1.59 -14.08
C VAL A 417 32.16 -0.68 -12.91
N TYR A 418 31.01 -0.92 -12.30
CA TYR A 418 30.59 -0.26 -11.05
C TYR A 418 30.43 -1.25 -9.90
N LEU A 419 30.70 -0.77 -8.70
CA LEU A 419 30.63 -1.51 -7.45
C LEU A 419 29.78 -0.73 -6.45
N VAL A 420 28.75 -1.38 -5.90
CA VAL A 420 27.93 -0.83 -4.82
C VAL A 420 28.41 -1.44 -3.50
N VAL A 421 28.86 -0.58 -2.60
CA VAL A 421 29.37 -0.95 -1.28
C VAL A 421 28.45 -0.35 -0.23
N ALA A 422 28.03 -1.13 0.76
CA ALA A 422 27.30 -0.65 1.93
C ALA A 422 27.91 -1.24 3.19
N ASP A 423 28.06 -0.41 4.23
CA ASP A 423 28.67 -0.80 5.51
C ASP A 423 30.04 -1.48 5.34
N GLY A 424 30.84 -0.97 4.39
CA GLY A 424 32.17 -1.49 4.07
C GLY A 424 32.18 -2.85 3.36
N LYS A 425 31.03 -3.38 2.95
CA LYS A 425 30.90 -4.65 2.24
C LYS A 425 30.46 -4.42 0.80
N ALA A 426 31.08 -5.13 -0.14
CA ALA A 426 30.67 -5.11 -1.53
C ALA A 426 29.35 -5.90 -1.67
N CYS A 427 28.27 -5.21 -2.02
CA CYS A 427 26.92 -5.77 -2.05
C CYS A 427 26.46 -6.13 -3.47
N HIS A 428 26.92 -5.38 -4.47
CA HIS A 428 26.57 -5.59 -5.87
C HIS A 428 27.69 -5.09 -6.78
N ALA A 429 27.90 -5.78 -7.89
CA ALA A 429 28.82 -5.38 -8.95
C ALA A 429 28.13 -5.59 -10.29
N GLY A 430 28.33 -4.64 -11.20
CA GLY A 430 27.79 -4.69 -12.55
C GLY A 430 28.68 -3.90 -13.51
N TYR A 431 28.31 -3.88 -14.78
CA TYR A 431 29.02 -3.12 -15.79
C TYR A 431 28.04 -2.25 -16.59
N SER A 432 28.57 -1.19 -17.18
CA SER A 432 27.85 -0.16 -17.91
C SER A 432 28.30 -0.18 -19.36
N HIS A 433 27.37 -0.46 -20.28
CA HIS A 433 27.60 -0.35 -21.72
C HIS A 433 27.69 1.12 -22.15
N ASP A 434 26.79 1.91 -21.57
CA ASP A 434 26.71 3.36 -21.71
C ASP A 434 27.61 4.06 -20.69
N SER A 435 27.50 5.40 -20.61
CA SER A 435 28.15 6.16 -19.54
C SER A 435 27.61 5.76 -18.15
N PHE A 436 28.47 5.76 -17.12
CA PHE A 436 28.06 5.49 -15.74
C PHE A 436 26.93 6.40 -15.28
N LYS A 437 26.94 7.68 -15.71
CA LYS A 437 25.85 8.62 -15.43
C LYS A 437 24.53 8.11 -15.98
N GLN A 438 24.50 7.64 -17.23
CA GLN A 438 23.30 7.09 -17.85
C GLN A 438 22.83 5.82 -17.14
N THR A 439 23.68 4.82 -16.93
CA THR A 439 23.27 3.58 -16.26
C THR A 439 22.78 3.83 -14.83
N LEU A 440 23.58 4.51 -13.99
CA LEU A 440 23.19 4.75 -12.59
C LEU A 440 21.96 5.65 -12.47
N THR A 441 21.85 6.69 -13.30
CA THR A 441 20.73 7.65 -13.23
C THR A 441 19.49 7.14 -13.94
N ARG A 442 19.59 6.42 -15.05
CA ARG A 442 18.40 5.96 -15.80
C ARG A 442 17.85 4.65 -15.24
N GLU A 443 18.73 3.74 -14.88
CA GLU A 443 18.33 2.38 -14.48
C GLU A 443 18.06 2.31 -12.98
N PHE A 444 18.92 2.90 -12.14
CA PHE A 444 18.82 2.69 -10.69
C PHE A 444 18.28 3.86 -9.89
N SER A 445 18.26 5.09 -10.45
CA SER A 445 17.82 6.26 -9.67
C SER A 445 16.37 6.23 -9.26
N ARG A 446 15.50 5.68 -10.10
CA ARG A 446 14.05 5.79 -9.96
C ARG A 446 13.44 4.42 -10.20
N ILE A 447 12.68 3.98 -9.19
CA ILE A 447 11.90 2.76 -9.22
C ILE A 447 10.47 3.10 -9.64
N THR A 448 9.96 2.33 -10.59
CA THR A 448 8.56 2.35 -11.04
C THR A 448 7.78 1.20 -10.41
N ALA A 449 6.46 1.23 -10.49
CA ALA A 449 5.62 0.19 -9.90
C ALA A 449 5.93 -1.20 -10.48
N GLY A 450 6.05 -1.29 -11.81
CA GLY A 450 6.41 -2.52 -12.50
C GLY A 450 7.76 -3.11 -12.06
N ASP A 451 8.75 -2.28 -11.73
CA ASP A 451 10.07 -2.77 -11.26
C ASP A 451 9.98 -3.56 -9.94
N CYS A 452 8.90 -3.38 -9.16
CA CYS A 452 8.69 -4.05 -7.88
C CYS A 452 8.07 -5.45 -8.02
N LEU A 453 7.54 -5.76 -9.20
CA LEU A 453 6.83 -7.00 -9.49
C LEU A 453 7.78 -8.19 -9.68
N LEU A 454 7.26 -9.41 -9.50
CA LEU A 454 8.04 -10.66 -9.56
C LEU A 454 8.55 -10.99 -10.96
N ASP A 455 7.84 -10.58 -12.01
CA ASP A 455 8.20 -10.80 -13.42
C ASP A 455 9.35 -9.89 -13.91
N ARG A 456 9.83 -8.99 -13.05
CA ARG A 456 10.94 -8.07 -13.36
C ARG A 456 12.19 -8.39 -12.54
N ASP A 457 13.34 -7.95 -13.07
CA ASP A 457 14.61 -8.08 -12.38
C ASP A 457 14.65 -7.17 -11.13
N GLY A 458 14.65 -7.79 -9.96
CA GLY A 458 14.74 -7.12 -8.66
C GLY A 458 16.06 -6.39 -8.40
N THR A 459 17.06 -6.49 -9.29
CA THR A 459 18.35 -5.78 -9.17
C THR A 459 18.16 -4.27 -9.04
N ARG A 460 17.22 -3.69 -9.80
CA ARG A 460 16.95 -2.24 -9.72
C ARG A 460 16.44 -1.84 -8.34
N CYS A 461 15.40 -2.52 -7.87
CA CYS A 461 14.83 -2.31 -6.53
C CYS A 461 15.90 -2.49 -5.45
N ARG A 462 16.70 -3.55 -5.56
CA ARG A 462 17.79 -3.85 -4.62
C ARG A 462 18.82 -2.73 -4.53
N ILE A 463 19.37 -2.29 -5.66
CA ILE A 463 20.41 -1.24 -5.68
C ILE A 463 19.84 0.08 -5.15
N ASN A 464 18.63 0.46 -5.58
CA ASN A 464 18.00 1.69 -5.13
C ASN A 464 17.72 1.67 -3.63
N ALA A 465 17.07 0.62 -3.12
CA ALA A 465 16.79 0.47 -1.69
C ALA A 465 18.08 0.48 -0.87
N LEU A 466 19.11 -0.25 -1.31
CA LEU A 466 20.40 -0.29 -0.63
C LEU A 466 21.04 1.10 -0.51
N LEU A 467 21.10 1.86 -1.60
CA LEU A 467 21.68 3.21 -1.62
C LEU A 467 20.83 4.22 -0.82
N CYS A 468 19.51 4.17 -0.97
CA CYS A 468 18.60 5.15 -0.39
C CYS A 468 18.32 4.93 1.10
N MET A 469 18.35 3.69 1.59
CA MET A 469 18.21 3.38 3.01
C MET A 469 19.51 3.58 3.79
N ASN A 470 20.66 3.42 3.13
CA ASN A 470 21.98 3.51 3.76
C ASN A 470 22.78 4.74 3.30
N LYS A 471 22.15 5.90 3.13
CA LYS A 471 22.77 7.11 2.55
C LYS A 471 24.12 7.54 3.16
N LYS A 472 24.38 7.17 4.42
CA LYS A 472 25.63 7.52 5.15
C LYS A 472 26.76 6.52 4.95
N THR A 473 26.43 5.26 4.67
CA THR A 473 27.37 4.14 4.67
C THR A 473 27.46 3.44 3.32
N ALA A 474 26.51 3.69 2.41
CA ALA A 474 26.51 3.19 1.06
C ALA A 474 27.18 4.18 0.09
N ALA A 475 27.99 3.63 -0.81
CA ALA A 475 28.71 4.36 -1.84
C ALA A 475 28.80 3.54 -3.13
N VAL A 476 28.95 4.24 -4.25
CA VAL A 476 29.20 3.64 -5.56
C VAL A 476 30.63 3.96 -5.97
N TYR A 477 31.33 2.95 -6.48
CA TYR A 477 32.68 3.09 -6.98
C TYR A 477 32.78 2.62 -8.43
N LEU A 478 33.62 3.29 -9.21
CA LEU A 478 33.70 3.13 -10.67
C LEU A 478 35.11 2.74 -11.10
N HIS A 479 35.21 1.77 -12.00
CA HIS A 479 36.42 1.40 -12.69
C HIS A 479 36.19 1.55 -14.20
N ALA A 480 36.73 2.63 -14.78
CA ALA A 480 36.56 2.91 -16.20
C ALA A 480 37.35 1.90 -17.05
N SER A 481 36.71 1.29 -18.03
CA SER A 481 37.34 0.45 -19.05
C SER A 481 36.61 0.61 -20.36
N ASP A 482 37.37 0.85 -21.43
CA ASP A 482 36.80 1.00 -22.77
C ASP A 482 36.52 -0.35 -23.44
N ASN A 483 37.06 -1.43 -22.88
CA ASN A 483 36.87 -2.79 -23.34
C ASN A 483 35.66 -3.44 -22.64
N GLU A 484 34.61 -3.68 -23.42
CA GLU A 484 33.35 -4.25 -22.95
C GLU A 484 33.51 -5.70 -22.46
N GLU A 485 34.23 -6.54 -23.22
CA GLU A 485 34.48 -7.94 -22.85
C GLU A 485 35.28 -8.05 -21.54
N GLU A 486 36.22 -7.14 -21.33
CA GLU A 486 36.95 -7.05 -20.06
C GLU A 486 36.01 -6.63 -18.92
N SER A 487 35.15 -5.63 -19.15
CA SER A 487 34.18 -5.17 -18.15
C SER A 487 33.19 -6.28 -17.74
N VAL A 488 32.68 -7.05 -18.70
CA VAL A 488 31.83 -8.23 -18.47
C VAL A 488 32.58 -9.28 -17.65
N ARG A 489 33.83 -9.59 -18.00
CA ARG A 489 34.65 -10.57 -17.27
C ARG A 489 34.93 -10.14 -15.83
N ILE A 490 35.25 -8.86 -15.61
CA ILE A 490 35.48 -8.30 -14.27
C ILE A 490 34.19 -8.38 -13.45
N ALA A 491 33.04 -7.95 -13.99
CA ALA A 491 31.77 -8.01 -13.28
C ALA A 491 31.34 -9.45 -12.95
N GLY A 492 31.53 -10.40 -13.88
CA GLY A 492 31.30 -11.82 -13.67
C GLY A 492 32.18 -12.40 -12.54
N ALA A 493 33.47 -12.08 -12.54
CA ALA A 493 34.40 -12.50 -11.49
C ALA A 493 34.01 -11.96 -10.11
N LEU A 494 33.59 -10.68 -10.03
CA LEU A 494 33.12 -10.06 -8.79
C LEU A 494 31.85 -10.71 -8.24
N THR A 495 30.90 -11.03 -9.13
CA THR A 495 29.62 -11.68 -8.78
C THR A 495 29.71 -13.19 -8.60
N GLY A 496 30.88 -13.79 -8.85
CA GLY A 496 31.09 -15.23 -8.77
C GLY A 496 30.44 -16.03 -9.91
N HIS A 497 29.97 -15.36 -10.96
CA HIS A 497 29.46 -15.98 -12.17
C HIS A 497 30.62 -16.07 -13.18
N THR A 498 31.23 -17.24 -13.32
CA THR A 498 32.14 -17.50 -14.44
C THR A 498 31.30 -17.47 -15.72
N PRO A 499 31.60 -16.59 -16.70
CA PRO A 499 30.90 -16.59 -17.97
C PRO A 499 31.11 -17.97 -18.61
N VAL A 500 30.01 -18.70 -18.83
CA VAL A 500 30.03 -19.95 -19.58
C VAL A 500 30.48 -19.58 -20.99
N SER A 501 31.67 -20.01 -21.37
CA SER A 501 32.18 -19.83 -22.72
C SER A 501 31.28 -20.65 -23.64
N THR A 502 30.33 -20.02 -24.33
CA THR A 502 29.64 -20.67 -25.45
C THR A 502 30.67 -20.87 -26.57
N PRO A 503 30.92 -22.12 -27.01
CA PRO A 503 31.90 -22.43 -28.04
C PRO A 503 31.52 -21.86 -29.42
#